data_AF-A0A552DVC2-F1
#
_entry.id   AF-A0A552DVC2-F1
#
_cell.length_a   1.000
_cell.length_b   1.000
_cell.length_c   1.000
_cell.angle_alpha   90.00
_cell.angle_beta   90.00
_cell.angle_gamma   90.00
#
_symmetry.space_group_name_H-M   'P 1'
#
loop_
_entity.id
_entity.type
_entity.pdbx_description
1 polymer ?
#
loop_
_entity_poly.entity_id
_entity_poly.type
_entity_poly.pdbx_seq_one_letter_code
_entity_poly.pdbx_strand_id
1 'polypeptide(L)'
;MATYTFSAKTLTSPTLLPTGGVVINMGTITGEGWGFRRALLFFIDSNFLNTRPQFITGSIPTGATGRNLTSVGRLAPGNSPFNITGTAWRLRNGDSTDSTGTLKGYGSSFINTYDLAANTDTFIISPFVTGPATHILEIPSSSSFTKAASNNPFYSANDPALTSTDNYKLIGSSFNDNLAGQNANDTILGGAGNDTIFALGVMIMLRGVMVMTPY
;
A
#
# COMPACT_ATOMS: atom_id res chain seq x y z
N MET A 1 12.44 -15.41 0.05
CA MET A 1 11.23 -15.04 -0.70
C MET A 1 11.02 -13.54 -0.55
N ALA A 2 10.44 -12.87 -1.54
CA ALA A 2 10.13 -11.44 -1.42
C ALA A 2 9.06 -11.25 -0.33
N THR A 3 9.18 -10.19 0.46
CA THR A 3 8.15 -9.81 1.44
C THR A 3 7.30 -8.70 0.86
N TYR A 4 6.01 -8.97 0.63
CA TYR A 4 5.06 -7.98 0.14
C TYR A 4 4.45 -7.26 1.34
N THR A 5 4.55 -5.93 1.37
CA THR A 5 4.00 -5.12 2.46
C THR A 5 2.72 -4.42 2.02
N PHE A 6 1.68 -4.47 2.85
CA PHE A 6 0.51 -3.60 2.75
C PHE A 6 0.36 -2.83 4.05
N SER A 7 0.24 -1.51 3.97
CA SER A 7 0.25 -0.64 5.15
C SER A 7 -0.84 0.41 5.10
N ALA A 8 -1.70 0.40 6.11
CA ALA A 8 -2.76 1.37 6.36
C ALA A 8 -2.37 2.48 7.37
N LYS A 9 -1.10 2.50 7.80
CA LYS A 9 -0.63 3.35 8.91
C LYS A 9 -0.89 4.85 8.73
N THR A 10 -0.98 5.32 7.49
CA THR A 10 -1.23 6.74 7.21
C THR A 10 -2.71 7.14 7.37
N LEU A 11 -3.60 6.18 7.64
CA LEU A 11 -5.01 6.45 7.94
C LEU A 11 -5.15 7.17 9.27
N THR A 12 -5.72 8.37 9.23
CA THR A 12 -5.85 9.27 10.38
C THR A 12 -7.29 9.56 10.78
N SER A 13 -8.29 9.06 10.03
CA SER A 13 -9.71 9.24 10.37
C SER A 13 -10.52 7.95 10.11
N PRO A 14 -11.31 7.47 11.09
CA PRO A 14 -12.15 6.29 10.93
C PRO A 14 -13.45 6.62 10.20
N THR A 15 -13.81 7.90 10.05
CA THR A 15 -15.07 8.33 9.40
C THR A 15 -15.15 7.95 7.93
N LEU A 16 -14.03 7.52 7.34
CA LEU A 16 -13.94 7.05 5.96
C LEU A 16 -14.22 5.54 5.85
N LEU A 17 -14.32 4.83 6.98
CA LEU A 17 -14.40 3.37 7.03
C LEU A 17 -15.72 2.90 7.65
N PRO A 18 -16.51 2.05 6.95
CA PRO A 18 -17.72 1.46 7.51
C PRO A 18 -17.46 0.55 8.73
N THR A 19 -16.29 -0.07 8.77
CA THR A 19 -15.85 -1.04 9.78
C THR A 19 -15.12 -0.41 10.97
N GLY A 20 -14.83 0.89 10.92
CA GLY A 20 -14.03 1.59 11.93
C GLY A 20 -12.52 1.44 11.78
N GLY A 21 -12.01 0.34 11.20
CA GLY A 21 -10.62 0.13 10.78
C GLY A 21 -10.53 -0.67 9.48
N VAL A 22 -9.33 -0.93 8.98
CA VAL A 22 -9.13 -1.54 7.65
C VAL A 22 -9.29 -3.05 7.65
N VAL A 23 -9.70 -3.60 6.51
CA VAL A 23 -9.72 -5.03 6.23
C VAL A 23 -8.65 -5.35 5.19
N ILE A 24 -7.62 -6.11 5.60
CA ILE A 24 -6.55 -6.59 4.71
C ILE A 24 -6.46 -8.09 4.86
N ASN A 25 -7.04 -8.83 3.91
CA ASN A 25 -7.11 -10.29 3.94
C ASN A 25 -6.41 -10.90 2.71
N MET A 26 -5.26 -11.52 2.93
CA MET A 26 -4.49 -12.16 1.87
C MET A 26 -5.15 -13.44 1.34
N GLY A 27 -6.03 -14.08 2.12
CA GLY A 27 -6.90 -15.19 1.71
C GLY A 27 -7.68 -14.91 0.43
N THR A 28 -8.35 -13.75 0.40
CA THR A 28 -9.11 -13.30 -0.77
C THR A 28 -8.21 -13.13 -1.99
N ILE A 29 -7.05 -12.50 -1.81
CA ILE A 29 -6.11 -12.20 -2.91
C ILE A 29 -5.56 -13.49 -3.54
N THR A 30 -5.07 -14.40 -2.71
CA THR A 30 -4.45 -15.64 -3.20
C THR A 30 -5.48 -16.60 -3.76
N GLY A 31 -6.70 -16.61 -3.21
CA GLY A 31 -7.81 -17.44 -3.71
C GLY A 31 -8.25 -17.03 -5.12
N GLU A 32 -8.16 -15.73 -5.42
CA GLU A 32 -8.45 -15.17 -6.74
C GLU A 32 -7.26 -15.19 -7.71
N GLY A 33 -6.07 -15.58 -7.24
CA GLY A 33 -4.84 -15.60 -8.04
C GLY A 33 -4.37 -14.21 -8.48
N TRP A 34 -4.66 -13.17 -7.70
CA TRP A 34 -4.33 -11.80 -8.08
C TRP A 34 -2.88 -11.43 -7.76
N GLY A 35 -2.26 -10.66 -8.67
CA GLY A 35 -0.94 -10.09 -8.45
C GLY A 35 -0.94 -8.84 -7.56
N PHE A 36 0.26 -8.44 -7.13
CA PHE A 36 0.48 -7.38 -6.14
C PHE A 36 -0.25 -6.06 -6.42
N ARG A 37 -0.20 -5.55 -7.66
CA ARG A 37 -0.85 -4.26 -7.97
C ARG A 37 -2.36 -4.36 -7.86
N ARG A 38 -2.96 -5.47 -8.31
CA ARG A 38 -4.41 -5.68 -8.18
C ARG A 38 -4.82 -5.83 -6.73
N ALA A 39 -4.01 -6.53 -5.92
CA ALA A 39 -4.23 -6.65 -4.49
C ALA A 39 -4.25 -5.28 -3.81
N LEU A 40 -3.28 -4.40 -4.12
CA LEU A 40 -3.27 -3.03 -3.63
C LEU A 40 -4.57 -2.28 -3.97
N LEU A 41 -4.99 -2.33 -5.24
CA LEU A 41 -6.23 -1.66 -5.67
C LEU A 41 -7.47 -2.25 -5.01
N PHE A 42 -7.52 -3.57 -4.83
CA PHE A 42 -8.62 -4.23 -4.15
C PHE A 42 -8.72 -3.80 -2.69
N PHE A 43 -7.61 -3.74 -1.96
CA PHE A 43 -7.65 -3.31 -0.56
C PHE A 43 -8.06 -1.85 -0.42
N ILE A 44 -7.66 -0.98 -1.35
CA ILE A 44 -8.16 0.40 -1.38
C ILE A 44 -9.69 0.42 -1.59
N ASP A 45 -10.17 -0.33 -2.58
CA ASP A 45 -11.58 -0.36 -2.98
C ASP A 45 -12.50 -0.96 -1.93
N SER A 46 -12.16 -2.16 -1.44
CA SER A 46 -12.93 -2.86 -0.41
C SER A 46 -13.00 -2.12 0.93
N ASN A 47 -12.05 -1.22 1.19
CA ASN A 47 -12.06 -0.33 2.36
C ASN A 47 -12.70 1.04 2.08
N PHE A 48 -13.29 1.26 0.90
CA PHE A 48 -13.94 2.52 0.52
C PHE A 48 -12.98 3.72 0.48
N LEU A 49 -11.69 3.48 0.27
CA LEU A 49 -10.63 4.50 0.25
C LEU A 49 -10.35 5.04 -1.16
N ASN A 50 -11.35 4.98 -2.04
CA ASN A 50 -11.24 5.36 -3.45
C ASN A 50 -11.19 6.86 -3.70
N THR A 51 -11.72 7.66 -2.75
CA THR A 51 -11.82 9.12 -2.87
C THR A 51 -11.19 9.79 -1.65
N ARG A 52 -10.27 10.73 -1.87
CA ARG A 52 -9.45 11.43 -0.84
C ARG A 52 -8.32 10.53 -0.30
N PRO A 53 -7.22 11.10 0.23
CA PRO A 53 -5.86 10.57 0.03
C PRO A 53 -5.76 9.09 0.37
N GLN A 54 -5.06 8.32 -0.46
CA GLN A 54 -4.99 6.87 -0.21
C GLN A 54 -4.13 6.56 1.01
N PHE A 55 -4.76 5.81 1.92
CA PHE A 55 -4.18 5.44 3.20
C PHE A 55 -3.58 4.03 3.21
N ILE A 56 -3.85 3.23 2.17
CA ILE A 56 -3.22 1.92 1.99
C ILE A 56 -2.13 2.05 0.94
N THR A 57 -0.91 1.70 1.35
CA THR A 57 0.28 1.62 0.49
C THR A 57 0.70 0.18 0.32
N GLY A 58 1.34 -0.12 -0.81
CA GLY A 58 1.95 -1.42 -1.05
C GLY A 58 3.45 -1.28 -1.26
N SER A 59 4.29 -2.12 -0.67
CA SER A 59 5.74 -2.09 -0.91
C SER A 59 6.30 -3.46 -1.24
N ILE A 60 7.30 -3.48 -2.12
CA ILE A 60 8.06 -4.69 -2.47
C ILE A 60 9.56 -4.44 -2.31
N PRO A 61 10.38 -5.48 -2.07
CA PRO A 61 11.83 -5.35 -2.03
C PRO A 61 12.36 -4.87 -3.39
N THR A 62 13.39 -4.04 -3.36
CA THR A 62 14.07 -3.58 -4.58
C THR A 62 15.58 -3.75 -4.42
N GLY A 63 16.24 -4.24 -5.48
CA GLY A 63 17.71 -4.26 -5.58
C GLY A 63 18.29 -3.00 -6.22
N ALA A 64 17.43 -2.07 -6.67
CA ALA A 64 17.87 -0.82 -7.25
C ALA A 64 18.33 0.14 -6.14
N THR A 65 19.51 0.71 -6.29
CA THR A 65 20.09 1.65 -5.32
C THR A 65 19.49 3.05 -5.43
N GLY A 66 19.58 3.81 -4.35
CA GLY A 66 19.23 5.24 -4.31
C GLY A 66 17.73 5.50 -4.31
N ARG A 67 17.36 6.78 -4.34
CA ARG A 67 15.97 7.24 -4.21
C ARG A 67 15.43 7.74 -5.54
N ASN A 68 14.11 7.59 -5.74
CA ASN A 68 13.49 8.02 -6.98
C ASN A 68 11.97 8.20 -6.84
N LEU A 69 11.40 9.07 -7.69
CA LEU A 69 9.97 9.12 -7.99
C LEU A 69 9.73 8.62 -9.41
N THR A 70 8.92 7.58 -9.55
CA THR A 70 8.54 7.03 -10.86
C THR A 70 7.02 7.05 -11.00
N SER A 71 6.52 7.60 -12.11
CA SER A 71 5.13 7.35 -12.49
C SER A 71 5.01 5.95 -13.06
N VAL A 72 4.09 5.16 -12.50
CA VAL A 72 3.88 3.75 -12.88
C VAL A 72 2.50 3.50 -13.48
N GLY A 73 1.70 4.55 -13.68
CA GLY A 73 0.48 4.48 -14.45
C GLY A 73 -0.58 5.47 -13.99
N ARG A 74 -1.77 5.32 -14.56
CA ARG A 74 -2.97 6.10 -14.26
C ARG A 74 -4.18 5.19 -14.26
N LEU A 75 -5.05 5.41 -13.29
CA LEU A 75 -6.32 4.74 -13.11
C LEU A 75 -7.43 5.70 -13.50
N ALA A 76 -8.37 5.19 -14.28
CA ALA A 76 -9.54 5.88 -14.78
C ALA A 76 -10.67 4.85 -14.97
N PRO A 77 -11.93 5.30 -15.05
CA PRO A 77 -13.04 4.42 -15.41
C PRO A 77 -12.72 3.69 -16.73
N GLY A 78 -12.80 2.36 -16.73
CA GLY A 78 -12.53 1.50 -17.89
C GLY A 78 -11.11 0.94 -18.00
N ASN A 79 -10.12 1.44 -17.24
CA ASN A 79 -8.77 0.83 -17.18
C ASN A 79 -8.37 0.35 -15.77
N SER A 80 -9.21 0.62 -14.77
CA SER A 80 -9.09 0.09 -13.42
C SER A 80 -10.07 -1.09 -13.24
N PRO A 81 -9.65 -2.20 -12.61
CA PRO A 81 -10.56 -3.30 -12.27
C PRO A 81 -11.56 -2.93 -11.17
N PHE A 82 -11.35 -1.80 -10.48
CA PHE A 82 -12.17 -1.28 -9.40
C PHE A 82 -12.55 0.18 -9.64
N ASN A 83 -13.50 0.74 -8.88
CA ASN A 83 -13.97 2.12 -9.07
C ASN A 83 -12.99 3.16 -8.48
N ILE A 84 -11.78 3.19 -9.03
CA ILE A 84 -10.66 4.04 -8.61
C ILE A 84 -10.24 4.93 -9.78
N THR A 85 -10.09 6.22 -9.50
CA THR A 85 -9.49 7.20 -10.42
C THR A 85 -8.30 7.86 -9.73
N GLY A 86 -7.14 7.86 -10.38
CA GLY A 86 -5.92 8.33 -9.74
C GLY A 86 -4.67 8.21 -10.60
N THR A 87 -3.54 8.71 -10.10
CA THR A 87 -2.21 8.51 -10.68
C THR A 87 -1.39 7.61 -9.79
N ALA A 88 -0.76 6.59 -10.37
CA ALA A 88 0.01 5.60 -9.63
C ALA A 88 1.50 5.97 -9.62
N TRP A 89 2.09 5.91 -8.44
CA TRP A 89 3.47 6.33 -8.21
C TRP A 89 4.23 5.25 -7.46
N ARG A 90 5.51 5.13 -7.82
CA ARG A 90 6.50 4.35 -7.08
C ARG A 90 7.51 5.30 -6.47
N LEU A 91 7.57 5.29 -5.16
CA LEU A 91 8.50 6.01 -4.30
C LEU A 91 9.57 5.00 -3.89
N ARG A 92 10.79 5.19 -4.39
CA ARG A 92 11.90 4.29 -4.08
C ARG A 92 12.70 4.81 -2.89
N ASN A 93 12.96 3.91 -1.95
CA ASN A 93 14.08 4.00 -1.03
C ASN A 93 14.99 2.79 -1.23
N GLY A 94 15.98 2.92 -2.12
CA GLY A 94 17.01 1.91 -2.38
C GLY A 94 18.22 2.04 -1.48
N ASP A 95 18.10 2.79 -0.37
CA ASP A 95 19.16 2.92 0.63
C ASP A 95 18.99 1.84 1.72
N SER A 96 20.03 1.65 2.52
CA SER A 96 20.05 0.66 3.61
C SER A 96 19.35 1.11 4.90
N THR A 97 18.82 2.32 4.93
CA THR A 97 18.14 2.90 6.11
C THR A 97 16.71 3.27 5.79
N ASP A 98 15.81 3.01 6.74
CA ASP A 98 14.44 3.50 6.68
C ASP A 98 14.42 5.03 6.60
N SER A 99 13.42 5.56 5.91
CA SER A 99 13.22 7.00 5.76
C SER A 99 11.73 7.32 5.65
N THR A 100 11.40 8.59 5.45
CA THR A 100 10.05 9.06 5.13
C THR A 100 10.08 9.82 3.81
N GLY A 101 8.96 9.83 3.08
CA GLY A 101 8.84 10.57 1.84
C GLY A 101 7.56 11.38 1.80
N THR A 102 7.67 12.68 1.57
CA THR A 102 6.51 13.56 1.36
C THR A 102 6.26 13.72 -0.13
N LEU A 103 5.11 13.22 -0.59
CA LEU A 103 4.66 13.35 -1.97
C LEU A 103 3.64 14.49 -2.07
N LYS A 104 3.89 15.43 -2.97
CA LYS A 104 3.06 16.62 -3.22
C LYS A 104 2.59 16.63 -4.67
N GLY A 105 1.34 17.03 -4.91
CA GLY A 105 0.85 17.34 -6.25
C GLY A 105 1.28 18.76 -6.63
N TYR A 106 2.00 18.92 -7.74
CA TYR A 106 2.46 20.23 -8.19
C TYR A 106 1.25 21.12 -8.52
N GLY A 107 1.18 22.29 -7.87
CA GLY A 107 0.07 23.22 -8.03
C GLY A 107 -1.27 22.70 -7.47
N SER A 108 -1.26 21.73 -6.56
CA SER A 108 -2.45 21.21 -5.89
C SER A 108 -2.30 21.21 -4.36
N SER A 109 -3.40 20.96 -3.66
CA SER A 109 -3.42 20.79 -2.20
C SER A 109 -3.05 19.37 -1.75
N PHE A 110 -2.80 18.44 -2.68
CA PHE A 110 -2.43 17.09 -2.33
C PHE A 110 -1.02 17.07 -1.73
N ILE A 111 -0.93 16.64 -0.47
CA ILE A 111 0.31 16.41 0.25
C ILE A 111 0.11 15.24 1.20
N ASN A 112 1.04 14.29 1.20
CA ASN A 112 1.05 13.17 2.14
C ASN A 112 2.47 12.72 2.43
N THR A 113 2.69 12.21 3.63
CA THR A 113 3.97 11.59 4.03
C THR A 113 3.78 10.09 4.18
N TYR A 114 4.74 9.33 3.66
CA TYR A 114 4.75 7.88 3.66
C TYR A 114 6.04 7.37 4.31
N ASP A 115 5.93 6.25 5.03
CA ASP A 115 7.10 5.51 5.48
C ASP A 115 7.74 4.80 4.28
N LEU A 116 9.05 4.97 4.11
CA LEU A 116 9.82 4.36 3.05
C LEU A 116 10.89 3.45 3.67
N ALA A 117 10.54 2.18 3.86
CA ALA A 117 11.48 1.19 4.39
C ALA A 117 12.72 1.05 3.50
N ALA A 118 13.86 0.73 4.10
CA ALA A 118 15.11 0.47 3.41
C ALA A 118 14.94 -0.60 2.31
N ASN A 119 15.61 -0.41 1.19
CA ASN A 119 15.60 -1.33 0.04
C ASN A 119 14.19 -1.69 -0.45
N THR A 120 13.27 -0.73 -0.51
CA THR A 120 11.90 -0.96 -1.02
C THR A 120 11.48 0.01 -2.13
N ASP A 121 10.59 -0.50 -2.98
CA ASP A 121 9.76 0.29 -3.88
C ASP A 121 8.34 0.35 -3.28
N THR A 122 7.92 1.54 -2.85
CA THR A 122 6.60 1.80 -2.25
C THR A 122 5.66 2.39 -3.30
N PHE A 123 4.51 1.77 -3.47
CA PHE A 123 3.48 2.08 -4.43
C PHE A 123 2.29 2.75 -3.74
N ILE A 124 1.87 3.86 -4.33
CA ILE A 124 0.72 4.66 -3.86
C ILE A 124 -0.10 5.06 -5.08
N ILE A 125 -1.40 5.33 -4.89
CA ILE A 125 -2.17 6.09 -5.88
C ILE A 125 -2.54 7.44 -5.28
N SER A 126 -2.29 8.50 -6.05
CA SER A 126 -2.73 9.85 -5.75
C SER A 126 -4.08 10.11 -6.42
N PRO A 127 -5.04 10.76 -5.73
CA PRO A 127 -6.30 11.19 -6.34
C PRO A 127 -6.11 12.37 -7.31
N PHE A 128 -4.90 12.95 -7.38
CA PHE A 128 -4.61 14.04 -8.30
C PHE A 128 -4.47 13.53 -9.73
N VAL A 129 -5.42 13.90 -10.60
CA VAL A 129 -5.53 13.42 -11.99
C VAL A 129 -5.60 14.52 -13.04
N THR A 130 -5.59 15.79 -12.65
CA THR A 130 -5.78 16.91 -13.58
C THR A 130 -4.52 17.23 -14.38
N GLY A 131 -4.66 17.50 -15.68
CA GLY A 131 -3.54 17.87 -16.56
C GLY A 131 -2.41 16.82 -16.56
N PRO A 132 -1.13 17.25 -16.54
CA PRO A 132 0.01 16.33 -16.39
C PRO A 132 0.04 15.57 -15.05
N ALA A 133 -0.75 16.01 -14.06
CA ALA A 133 -0.79 15.46 -12.71
C ALA A 133 0.62 15.25 -12.10
N THR A 134 1.48 16.25 -12.27
CA THR A 134 2.87 16.22 -11.82
C THR A 134 2.97 16.13 -10.30
N HIS A 135 3.86 15.29 -9.80
CA HIS A 135 4.16 15.18 -8.39
C HIS A 135 5.63 15.48 -8.09
N ILE A 136 5.87 15.91 -6.85
CA ILE A 136 7.19 16.17 -6.28
C ILE A 136 7.32 15.29 -5.05
N LEU A 137 8.36 14.46 -5.02
CA LEU A 137 8.72 13.64 -3.86
C LEU A 137 9.93 14.29 -3.16
N GLU A 138 9.76 14.59 -1.88
CA GLU A 138 10.81 15.04 -0.99
C GLU A 138 11.14 13.91 0.00
N ILE A 139 12.41 13.54 0.12
CA ILE A 139 12.89 12.56 1.10
C ILE A 139 14.02 13.23 1.89
N PRO A 140 14.02 13.19 3.24
CA PRO A 140 15.07 13.83 4.06
C PRO A 140 16.46 13.44 3.60
N SER A 141 17.42 14.37 3.59
CA SER A 141 18.79 14.16 3.10
C SER A 141 18.95 13.87 1.59
N SER A 142 17.87 13.99 0.79
CA SER A 142 17.90 13.92 -0.67
C SER A 142 17.38 15.22 -1.29
N SER A 143 17.73 15.47 -2.55
CA SER A 143 17.03 16.43 -3.41
C SER A 143 15.57 16.01 -3.63
N SER A 144 14.75 16.94 -4.13
CA SER A 144 13.38 16.67 -4.58
C SER A 144 13.35 15.97 -5.94
N PHE A 145 12.46 15.00 -6.13
CA PHE A 145 12.23 14.31 -7.40
C PHE A 145 10.90 14.75 -8.01
N THR A 146 10.92 15.38 -9.18
CA THR A 146 9.72 15.84 -9.88
C THR A 146 9.41 14.95 -11.07
N LYS A 147 8.16 14.51 -11.19
CA LYS A 147 7.74 13.63 -12.29
C LYS A 147 6.28 13.86 -12.69
N ALA A 148 6.01 13.94 -13.99
CA ALA A 148 4.66 13.96 -14.55
C ALA A 148 4.05 12.56 -14.60
N ALA A 149 2.72 12.47 -14.46
CA ALA A 149 2.04 11.18 -14.50
C ALA A 149 1.99 10.62 -15.92
N SER A 150 2.28 9.33 -16.07
CA SER A 150 2.01 8.58 -17.29
C SER A 150 0.51 8.48 -17.55
N ASN A 151 0.15 8.18 -18.80
CA ASN A 151 -1.22 7.80 -19.19
C ASN A 151 -1.38 6.28 -19.34
N ASN A 152 -0.31 5.51 -19.16
CA ASN A 152 -0.37 4.05 -19.22
C ASN A 152 -1.20 3.48 -18.06
N PRO A 153 -1.89 2.34 -18.25
CA PRO A 153 -2.55 1.64 -17.15
C PRO A 153 -1.55 1.26 -16.06
N PHE A 154 -1.94 1.41 -14.79
CA PHE A 154 -1.13 0.94 -13.65
C PHE A 154 -1.20 -0.57 -13.47
N TYR A 155 -2.38 -1.13 -13.71
CA TYR A 155 -2.66 -2.55 -13.55
C TYR A 155 -2.48 -3.30 -14.87
N SER A 156 -1.90 -4.49 -14.77
CA SER A 156 -1.88 -5.51 -15.84
C SER A 156 -2.42 -6.81 -15.28
N ALA A 157 -3.30 -7.47 -16.01
CA ALA A 157 -3.84 -8.78 -15.61
C ALA A 157 -2.76 -9.88 -15.55
N ASN A 158 -1.58 -9.63 -16.10
CA ASN A 158 -0.46 -10.57 -16.13
C ASN A 158 0.56 -10.34 -15.01
N ASP A 159 0.25 -9.50 -14.01
CA ASP A 159 1.10 -9.40 -12.82
C ASP A 159 1.17 -10.77 -12.12
N PRO A 160 2.37 -11.27 -11.74
CA PRO A 160 2.51 -12.56 -11.08
C PRO A 160 1.62 -12.66 -9.85
N ALA A 161 0.88 -13.77 -9.75
CA ALA A 161 -0.03 -14.02 -8.66
C ALA A 161 0.72 -14.06 -7.32
N LEU A 162 0.12 -13.44 -6.31
CA LEU A 162 0.51 -13.65 -4.92
C LEU A 162 -0.02 -15.02 -4.46
N THR A 163 0.78 -15.74 -3.69
CA THR A 163 0.50 -17.13 -3.31
C THR A 163 0.39 -17.28 -1.79
N SER A 164 -0.20 -18.38 -1.30
CA SER A 164 -0.24 -18.65 0.13
C SER A 164 1.13 -18.91 0.76
N THR A 165 2.17 -19.08 -0.06
CA THR A 165 3.55 -19.33 0.38
C THR A 165 4.45 -18.09 0.36
N ASP A 166 3.97 -16.96 -0.16
CA ASP A 166 4.71 -15.69 -0.10
C ASP A 166 4.64 -15.09 1.30
N ASN A 167 5.69 -14.37 1.70
CA ASN A 167 5.70 -13.66 2.97
C ASN A 167 4.99 -12.31 2.84
N TYR A 168 4.09 -12.02 3.77
CA TYR A 168 3.35 -10.76 3.85
C TYR A 168 3.73 -9.98 5.10
N LYS A 169 3.81 -8.66 4.94
CA LYS A 169 3.88 -7.72 6.05
C LYS A 169 2.62 -6.86 6.02
N LEU A 170 1.72 -7.09 6.95
CA LEU A 170 0.47 -6.34 7.07
C LEU A 170 0.60 -5.35 8.21
N ILE A 171 0.37 -4.07 7.93
CA ILE A 171 0.39 -3.00 8.91
C ILE A 171 -0.99 -2.36 8.91
N GLY A 172 -1.70 -2.47 10.01
CA GLY A 172 -2.97 -1.81 10.23
C GLY A 172 -2.81 -0.31 10.46
N SER A 173 -3.89 0.28 10.90
CA SER A 173 -4.07 1.70 11.17
C SER A 173 -3.92 1.98 12.68
N SER A 174 -4.60 3.02 13.15
CA SER A 174 -4.73 3.32 14.58
C SER A 174 -6.12 2.98 15.13
N PHE A 175 -6.89 2.22 14.36
CA PHE A 175 -8.28 1.86 14.62
C PHE A 175 -8.45 0.34 14.60
N ASN A 176 -9.68 -0.13 14.84
CA ASN A 176 -9.97 -1.57 14.95
C ASN A 176 -9.88 -2.27 13.59
N ASP A 177 -8.73 -2.87 13.28
CA ASP A 177 -8.48 -3.48 11.98
C ASP A 177 -8.78 -4.98 11.96
N ASN A 178 -9.07 -5.50 10.77
CA ASN A 178 -9.20 -6.93 10.48
C ASN A 178 -8.09 -7.35 9.51
N LEU A 179 -7.05 -8.00 10.03
CA LEU A 179 -5.85 -8.34 9.26
C LEU A 179 -5.72 -9.85 9.17
N ALA A 180 -5.58 -10.39 7.96
CA ALA A 180 -5.41 -11.82 7.74
C ALA A 180 -4.22 -12.11 6.81
N GLY A 181 -3.23 -12.82 7.35
CA GLY A 181 -2.10 -13.37 6.61
C GLY A 181 -2.46 -14.68 5.91
N GLN A 182 -1.44 -15.46 5.59
CA GLN A 182 -1.47 -16.75 4.90
C GLN A 182 -0.48 -17.75 5.52
N ASN A 183 -0.22 -18.86 4.83
CA ASN A 183 0.50 -20.02 5.34
C ASN A 183 2.01 -19.80 5.56
N ALA A 184 2.58 -18.69 5.05
CA ALA A 184 4.00 -18.39 5.13
C ALA A 184 4.40 -17.65 6.43
N ASN A 185 5.63 -17.15 6.49
CA ASN A 185 6.15 -16.41 7.65
C ASN A 185 5.75 -14.94 7.56
N ASP A 186 4.51 -14.66 7.94
CA ASP A 186 3.94 -13.32 7.88
C ASP A 186 4.25 -12.50 9.13
N THR A 187 4.31 -11.19 8.93
CA THR A 187 4.43 -10.20 10.01
C THR A 187 3.17 -9.34 10.00
N ILE A 188 2.43 -9.34 11.10
CA ILE A 188 1.20 -8.55 11.22
C ILE A 188 1.34 -7.60 12.41
N LEU A 189 1.24 -6.30 12.11
CA LEU A 189 1.23 -5.22 13.08
C LEU A 189 -0.17 -4.59 13.03
N GLY A 190 -1.01 -4.88 14.01
CA GLY A 190 -2.36 -4.29 14.11
C GLY A 190 -2.30 -2.78 14.24
N GLY A 191 -1.47 -2.30 15.16
CA GLY A 191 -1.35 -0.87 15.45
C GLY A 191 -2.02 -0.57 16.78
N ALA A 192 -2.73 0.55 16.84
CA ALA A 192 -3.59 0.88 17.98
C ALA A 192 -5.03 0.47 17.65
N GLY A 193 -5.87 0.29 18.68
CA GLY A 193 -7.24 -0.19 18.50
C GLY A 193 -7.39 -1.63 18.97
N ASN A 194 -8.61 -2.15 18.83
CA ASN A 194 -8.94 -3.54 19.10
C ASN A 194 -8.93 -4.30 17.79
N ASP A 195 -7.77 -4.85 17.44
CA ASP A 195 -7.54 -5.52 16.17
C ASP A 195 -7.95 -7.00 16.21
N THR A 196 -8.54 -7.47 15.12
CA THR A 196 -8.76 -8.89 14.85
C THR A 196 -7.71 -9.37 13.86
N ILE A 197 -6.89 -10.33 14.28
CA ILE A 197 -5.79 -10.84 13.46
C ILE A 197 -5.93 -12.34 13.25
N PHE A 198 -6.04 -12.75 11.98
CA PHE A 198 -6.02 -14.15 11.56
C PHE A 198 -4.66 -14.47 10.94
N ALA A 199 -3.90 -15.33 11.60
CA ALA A 199 -2.59 -15.70 11.14
C ALA A 199 -2.60 -17.20 10.84
N LEU A 200 -2.62 -17.54 9.53
CA LEU A 200 -2.78 -18.91 9.03
C LEU A 200 -1.42 -19.64 8.87
N GLY A 201 -0.32 -19.00 9.28
CA GLY A 201 1.06 -19.44 9.04
C GLY A 201 1.76 -20.11 10.23
N VAL A 202 2.85 -20.82 9.93
CA VAL A 202 3.61 -21.65 10.88
C VAL A 202 4.49 -20.84 11.85
N MET A 203 4.78 -19.57 11.58
CA MET A 203 5.51 -18.68 12.47
C MET A 203 5.10 -17.22 12.24
N ILE A 204 4.63 -16.55 13.31
CA ILE A 204 4.01 -15.22 13.23
C ILE A 204 4.64 -14.32 14.29
N MET A 205 5.04 -13.10 13.91
CA MET A 205 5.32 -12.04 14.87
C MET A 205 4.12 -11.09 14.95
N LEU A 206 3.43 -11.10 16.10
CA LEU A 206 2.34 -10.21 16.45
C LEU A 206 2.86 -9.09 17.37
N ARG A 207 2.55 -7.84 17.04
CA ARG A 207 2.81 -6.68 17.90
C ARG A 207 1.54 -5.83 17.99
N GLY A 208 0.97 -5.65 19.19
CA GLY A 208 -0.27 -4.89 19.43
C GLY A 208 -1.15 -5.48 20.55
N VAL A 209 -2.26 -4.79 20.91
CA VAL A 209 -3.33 -5.33 21.78
C VAL A 209 -4.26 -6.17 20.89
N MET A 210 -4.43 -7.45 21.22
CA MET A 210 -4.97 -8.45 20.28
C MET A 210 -6.07 -9.28 20.92
N VAL A 211 -7.15 -9.52 20.18
CA VAL A 211 -8.10 -10.61 20.45
C VAL A 211 -7.86 -11.72 19.42
N MET A 212 -7.24 -12.83 19.85
CA MET A 212 -7.17 -14.06 19.06
C MET A 212 -8.51 -14.77 19.12
N THR A 213 -9.16 -15.00 17.99
CA THR A 213 -10.23 -16.01 17.91
C THR A 213 -9.58 -17.34 17.49
N PRO A 214 -9.59 -18.38 18.35
CA PRO A 214 -9.17 -19.71 17.93
C PRO A 214 -10.16 -20.23 16.87
N TYR A 215 -9.62 -20.94 15.87
CA TYR A 215 -10.42 -21.77 14.96
C TYR A 215 -10.92 -23.02 15.69
#